data_AF-A0A177JNX6-F1
#
_entry.id   AF-A0A177JNX6-F1
#
_cell.length_a   1.000
_cell.length_b   1.000
_cell.length_c   1.000
_cell.angle_alpha   90.00
_cell.angle_beta   90.00
_cell.angle_gamma   90.00
#
_symmetry.space_group_name_H-M   'P 1'
#
loop_
_entity.id
_entity.type
_entity.pdbx_description
1 polymer ?
#
loop_
_entity_poly.entity_id
_entity_poly.type
_entity_poly.pdbx_seq_one_letter_code
_entity_poly.pdbx_strand_id
1 'polypeptide(L)'
;MSKFKLPTPVVDDAKWTEIWKDGESFGQFKVKYQDTQSAKWNLQYKRIVEGLSKSERHRADNPKNEADVLIKRHLFIQILAAHYIVDSKMVAADGSILPHNMADVLELLLTPELYFIAQELDQFSVDEDNFKAPAAAKEAKKN
;
A
#
# COMPACT_ATOMS: atom_id res chain seq x y z
N MET A 1 -21.11 -23.95 28.68
CA MET A 1 -20.58 -22.61 28.35
C MET A 1 -19.71 -22.72 27.11
N SER A 2 -20.18 -22.15 26.01
CA SER A 2 -19.52 -22.22 24.70
C SER A 2 -18.21 -21.42 24.75
N LYS A 3 -17.05 -22.10 24.72
CA LYS A 3 -15.73 -21.45 24.63
C LYS A 3 -15.41 -21.09 23.17
N PHE A 4 -16.29 -20.35 22.50
CA PHE A 4 -15.90 -19.69 21.26
C PHE A 4 -14.98 -18.53 21.65
N LYS A 5 -13.66 -18.75 21.56
CA LYS A 5 -12.72 -17.63 21.48
C LYS A 5 -13.01 -16.94 20.16
N LEU A 6 -13.52 -15.70 20.23
CA LEU A 6 -13.55 -14.81 19.07
C LEU A 6 -12.14 -14.78 18.47
N PRO A 7 -11.99 -14.89 17.14
CA PRO A 7 -10.68 -14.77 16.52
C PRO A 7 -10.05 -13.45 16.99
N THR A 8 -8.85 -13.54 17.56
CA THR A 8 -8.05 -12.37 17.89
C THR A 8 -7.93 -11.56 16.59
N PRO A 9 -8.28 -10.26 16.58
CA PRO A 9 -8.13 -9.46 15.39
C PRO A 9 -6.70 -9.61 14.90
N VAL A 10 -6.55 -10.00 13.62
CA VAL A 10 -5.25 -10.02 12.95
C VAL A 10 -4.67 -8.64 13.16
N VAL A 11 -3.56 -8.58 13.90
CA VAL A 11 -2.81 -7.32 14.04
C VAL A 11 -2.48 -6.91 12.61
N ASP A 12 -2.77 -5.67 12.23
CA ASP A 12 -2.34 -5.09 10.94
C ASP A 12 -0.80 -5.20 10.91
N ASP A 13 -0.27 -6.37 10.52
CA ASP A 13 1.15 -6.66 10.54
C ASP A 13 1.80 -5.78 9.49
N ALA A 14 2.58 -4.82 9.97
CA ALA A 14 3.30 -3.87 9.13
C ALA A 14 4.77 -4.26 9.13
N LYS A 15 5.31 -4.54 7.94
CA LYS A 15 6.70 -4.92 7.72
C LYS A 15 7.48 -3.77 7.14
N TRP A 16 8.75 -3.67 7.51
CA TRP A 16 9.70 -2.78 6.84
C TRP A 16 10.13 -3.42 5.53
N THR A 17 10.00 -2.67 4.45
CA THR A 17 10.46 -3.04 3.12
C THR A 17 11.40 -1.95 2.64
N GLU A 18 12.59 -2.34 2.18
CA GLU A 18 13.50 -1.42 1.51
C GLU A 18 13.30 -1.51 0.01
N ILE A 19 13.16 -0.36 -0.64
CA ILE A 19 12.92 -0.28 -2.08
C ILE A 19 14.25 -0.01 -2.78
N TRP A 20 14.62 -0.91 -3.67
CA TRP A 20 15.85 -0.85 -4.45
C TRP A 20 15.53 -0.82 -5.94
N LYS A 21 16.28 -0.01 -6.70
CA LYS A 21 16.25 -0.04 -8.16
C LYS A 21 17.60 0.36 -8.70
N ASP A 22 18.08 -0.37 -9.72
CA ASP A 22 19.36 -0.10 -10.40
C ASP A 22 20.58 -0.01 -9.45
N GLY A 23 20.52 -0.71 -8.30
CA GLY A 23 21.59 -0.72 -7.29
C GLY A 23 21.51 0.42 -6.26
N GLU A 24 20.50 1.28 -6.36
CA GLU A 24 20.28 2.39 -5.43
C GLU A 24 19.07 2.11 -4.51
N SER A 25 19.20 2.49 -3.23
CA SER A 25 18.10 2.43 -2.26
C SER A 25 17.31 3.74 -2.30
N PHE A 26 16.00 3.63 -2.49
CA PHE A 26 15.05 4.76 -2.54
C PHE A 26 14.34 5.00 -1.21
N GLY A 27 14.71 4.23 -0.18
CA GLY A 27 14.18 4.35 1.16
C GLY A 27 13.50 3.09 1.66
N GLN A 28 13.17 3.12 2.95
CA GLN A 28 12.49 2.06 3.67
C GLN A 28 11.09 2.53 4.03
N PHE A 29 10.10 1.68 3.79
CA PHE A 29 8.71 1.94 4.11
C PHE A 29 8.18 0.84 5.00
N LYS A 30 7.51 1.24 6.08
CA LYS A 30 6.75 0.31 6.90
C LYS A 30 5.31 0.35 6.42
N VAL A 31 4.86 -0.76 5.82
CA VAL A 31 3.55 -0.82 5.17
C VAL A 31 2.70 -1.93 5.76
N LYS A 32 1.44 -1.61 6.06
CA LYS A 32 0.41 -2.57 6.47
C LYS A 32 -0.02 -3.40 5.27
N TYR A 33 -0.40 -4.65 5.51
CA TYR A 33 -1.08 -5.45 4.51
C TYR A 33 -2.28 -4.70 3.92
N GLN A 34 -2.32 -4.61 2.58
CA GLN A 34 -3.42 -4.05 1.83
C GLN A 34 -3.96 -5.10 0.87
N ASP A 35 -5.21 -5.49 1.06
CA ASP A 35 -5.96 -6.26 0.08
C ASP A 35 -6.82 -5.27 -0.72
N THR A 36 -6.44 -5.02 -1.97
CA THR A 36 -7.13 -4.10 -2.88
C THR A 36 -8.54 -4.58 -3.26
N GLN A 37 -8.88 -5.84 -2.99
CA GLN A 37 -10.23 -6.39 -3.15
C GLN A 37 -11.05 -6.33 -1.86
N SER A 38 -10.44 -5.98 -0.72
CA SER A 38 -11.12 -5.95 0.57
C SER A 38 -12.19 -4.86 0.65
N ALA A 39 -13.19 -5.07 1.52
CA ALA A 39 -14.19 -4.05 1.84
C ALA A 39 -13.56 -2.77 2.43
N LYS A 40 -12.44 -2.90 3.16
CA LYS A 40 -11.69 -1.77 3.74
C LYS A 40 -11.11 -0.90 2.63
N TRP A 41 -10.44 -1.50 1.64
CA TRP A 41 -9.91 -0.79 0.48
C TRP A 41 -11.02 -0.09 -0.31
N ASN A 42 -12.08 -0.82 -0.66
CA ASN A 42 -13.21 -0.28 -1.41
C ASN A 42 -13.89 0.89 -0.70
N LEU A 43 -13.94 0.89 0.65
CA LEU A 43 -14.46 2.00 1.43
C LEU A 43 -13.57 3.24 1.34
N GLN A 44 -12.24 3.08 1.43
CA GLN A 44 -11.32 4.22 1.28
C GLN A 44 -11.33 4.75 -0.15
N TYR A 45 -11.33 3.87 -1.15
CA TYR A 45 -11.48 4.27 -2.54
C TYR A 45 -12.74 5.12 -2.75
N LYS A 46 -13.90 4.66 -2.25
CA LYS A 46 -15.16 5.42 -2.30
C LYS A 46 -15.03 6.82 -1.69
N ARG A 47 -14.42 6.94 -0.50
CA ARG A 47 -14.23 8.23 0.18
C ARG A 47 -13.34 9.19 -0.59
N ILE A 48 -12.28 8.68 -1.21
CA ILE A 48 -11.37 9.53 -1.99
C ILE A 48 -12.04 9.96 -3.31
N VAL A 49 -12.74 9.05 -3.99
CA VAL A 49 -13.40 9.39 -5.26
C VAL A 49 -14.67 10.23 -5.07
N GLU A 50 -15.25 10.31 -3.87
CA GLU A 50 -16.34 11.24 -3.55
C GLU A 50 -15.96 12.70 -3.84
N GLY A 51 -14.68 13.07 -3.64
CA GLY A 51 -14.16 14.40 -3.94
C GLY A 51 -13.98 14.71 -5.43
N LEU A 52 -14.09 13.70 -6.30
CA LEU A 52 -13.96 13.87 -7.74
C LEU A 52 -15.29 14.21 -8.42
N SER A 53 -15.23 14.87 -9.58
CA SER A 53 -16.38 14.99 -10.46
C SER A 53 -16.79 13.62 -11.04
N LYS A 54 -18.04 13.50 -11.52
CA LYS A 54 -18.51 12.27 -12.20
C LYS A 54 -17.65 11.92 -13.42
N SER A 55 -17.13 12.92 -14.12
CA SER A 55 -16.24 12.73 -15.28
C SER A 55 -14.89 12.16 -14.87
N GLU A 56 -14.26 12.72 -13.84
CA GLU A 56 -12.97 12.24 -13.33
C GLU A 56 -13.06 10.83 -12.76
N ARG A 57 -14.14 10.51 -12.04
CA ARG A 57 -14.41 9.13 -11.59
C ARG A 57 -14.48 8.15 -12.75
N HIS A 58 -15.24 8.49 -13.79
CA HIS A 58 -15.35 7.62 -14.97
C HIS A 58 -14.01 7.42 -15.69
N ARG A 59 -13.19 8.48 -15.76
CA ARG A 59 -11.84 8.43 -16.35
C ARG A 59 -10.89 7.57 -15.52
N ALA A 60 -10.97 7.63 -14.19
CA ALA A 60 -10.17 6.80 -13.30
C ALA A 60 -10.55 5.31 -13.40
N ASP A 61 -11.85 5.00 -13.48
CA ASP A 61 -12.36 3.64 -13.59
C ASP A 61 -12.09 3.04 -14.99
N ASN A 62 -12.09 3.87 -16.04
CA ASN A 62 -11.87 3.47 -17.43
C ASN A 62 -10.85 4.38 -18.14
N PRO A 63 -9.55 4.24 -17.84
CA PRO A 63 -8.51 5.12 -18.38
C PRO A 63 -8.28 4.87 -19.87
N LYS A 64 -8.30 5.93 -20.68
CA LYS A 64 -8.13 5.87 -22.15
C LYS A 64 -6.86 6.54 -22.65
N ASN A 65 -6.24 7.37 -21.82
CA ASN A 65 -5.03 8.11 -22.13
C ASN A 65 -4.16 8.25 -20.88
N GLU A 66 -2.97 8.81 -21.05
CA GLU A 66 -1.99 8.99 -19.96
C GLU A 66 -2.52 9.87 -18.81
N ALA A 67 -3.26 10.94 -19.12
CA ALA A 67 -3.86 11.78 -18.08
C ALA A 67 -4.88 11.02 -17.22
N ASP A 68 -5.65 10.10 -17.81
CA ASP A 68 -6.57 9.24 -17.07
C ASP A 68 -5.82 8.23 -16.19
N VAL A 69 -4.72 7.68 -16.70
CA VAL A 69 -3.83 6.80 -15.93
C VAL A 69 -3.25 7.54 -14.73
N LEU A 70 -2.82 8.80 -14.89
CA LEU A 70 -2.31 9.61 -13.80
C LEU A 70 -3.38 9.87 -12.72
N ILE A 71 -4.64 10.11 -13.09
CA ILE A 71 -5.74 10.23 -12.12
C ILE A 71 -5.87 8.93 -11.31
N LYS A 72 -5.90 7.77 -11.99
CA LYS A 72 -6.01 6.47 -11.32
C LYS A 72 -4.83 6.20 -10.38
N ARG A 73 -3.60 6.52 -10.82
CA ARG A 73 -2.38 6.41 -10.00
C ARG A 73 -2.46 7.30 -8.77
N HIS A 74 -2.89 8.55 -8.95
CA HIS A 74 -3.01 9.52 -7.86
C HIS A 74 -3.97 9.01 -6.77
N LEU A 75 -5.12 8.47 -7.18
CA LEU A 75 -6.09 7.86 -6.26
C LEU A 75 -5.49 6.68 -5.48
N PHE A 76 -4.81 5.77 -6.17
CA PHE A 76 -4.15 4.63 -5.53
C PHE A 76 -3.11 5.09 -4.48
N ILE A 77 -2.23 6.02 -4.87
CA ILE A 77 -1.15 6.53 -4.02
C ILE A 77 -1.71 7.24 -2.79
N GLN A 78 -2.80 8.02 -2.93
CA GLN A 78 -3.45 8.66 -1.80
C GLN A 78 -3.97 7.63 -0.78
N ILE A 79 -4.57 6.52 -1.24
CA ILE A 79 -5.03 5.45 -0.34
C ILE A 79 -3.83 4.79 0.35
N LEU A 80 -2.80 4.42 -0.43
CA LEU A 80 -1.59 3.78 0.07
C LEU A 80 -0.92 4.62 1.16
N ALA A 81 -0.62 5.89 0.85
CA ALA A 81 0.07 6.79 1.77
C ALA A 81 -0.76 7.11 3.01
N ALA A 82 -2.07 7.36 2.87
CA ALA A 82 -2.90 7.77 4.00
C ALA A 82 -3.29 6.63 4.95
N HIS A 83 -3.31 5.38 4.48
CA HIS A 83 -3.92 4.28 5.23
C HIS A 83 -3.03 3.07 5.46
N TYR A 84 -2.00 2.89 4.64
CA TYR A 84 -1.21 1.67 4.62
C TYR A 84 0.27 1.92 4.94
N ILE A 85 0.84 3.06 4.54
CA ILE A 85 2.16 3.47 5.04
C ILE A 85 2.02 3.97 6.48
N VAL A 86 2.74 3.34 7.41
CA VAL A 86 2.71 3.70 8.84
C VAL A 86 3.98 4.38 9.32
N ASP A 87 5.09 4.19 8.60
CA ASP A 87 6.38 4.80 8.89
C ASP A 87 7.24 4.77 7.61
N SER A 88 8.21 5.68 7.52
CA SER A 88 9.11 5.76 6.36
C SER A 88 10.47 6.35 6.75
N LYS A 89 11.51 5.91 6.05
CA LYS A 89 12.87 6.44 6.14
C LYS A 89 13.40 6.66 4.74
N MET A 90 13.50 7.91 4.35
CA MET A 90 14.18 8.28 3.11
C MET A 90 15.68 8.26 3.35
N VAL A 91 16.43 7.60 2.49
CA VAL A 91 17.89 7.44 2.60
C VAL A 91 18.54 8.26 1.49
N ALA A 92 19.46 9.15 1.85
CA ALA A 92 20.26 9.90 0.89
C ALA A 92 21.39 9.04 0.30
N ALA A 93 22.03 9.51 -0.77
CA ALA A 93 23.13 8.81 -1.42
C ALA A 93 24.32 8.53 -0.49
N ASP A 94 24.50 9.31 0.58
CA ASP A 94 25.55 9.12 1.59
C ASP A 94 25.12 8.19 2.76
N GLY A 95 23.92 7.59 2.68
CA GLY A 95 23.36 6.72 3.71
C GLY A 95 22.70 7.45 4.87
N SER A 96 22.65 8.79 4.87
CA SER A 96 21.95 9.56 5.90
C SER A 96 20.43 9.48 5.75
N ILE A 97 19.71 9.54 6.87
CA ILE A 97 18.24 9.58 6.87
C ILE A 97 17.80 11.03 6.61
N LEU A 98 17.03 11.24 5.55
CA LEU A 98 16.47 12.53 5.21
C LEU A 98 15.23 12.83 6.08
N PRO A 99 15.20 13.96 6.80
CA PRO A 99 14.00 14.43 7.46
C PRO A 99 12.89 14.67 6.43
N HIS A 100 11.71 14.12 6.67
CA HIS A 100 10.57 14.27 5.78
C HIS A 100 9.25 14.14 6.56
N ASN A 101 8.18 14.60 5.94
CA ASN A 101 6.81 14.45 6.43
C ASN A 101 5.98 13.63 5.41
N MET A 102 4.73 13.32 5.75
CA MET A 102 3.87 12.48 4.88
C MET A 102 3.52 13.14 3.53
N ALA A 103 3.49 14.47 3.46
CA ALA A 103 3.30 15.19 2.20
C ALA A 103 4.51 14.98 1.27
N ASP A 104 5.72 14.98 1.81
CA ASP A 104 6.94 14.69 1.03
C ASP A 104 6.92 13.24 0.51
N VAL A 105 6.44 12.28 1.32
CA VAL A 105 6.23 10.88 0.86
C VAL A 105 5.20 10.81 -0.26
N LEU A 106 4.09 11.54 -0.12
CA LEU A 106 3.05 11.58 -1.14
C LEU A 106 3.60 12.15 -2.45
N GLU A 107 4.35 13.25 -2.38
CA GLU A 107 4.99 13.89 -3.55
C GLU A 107 5.99 12.95 -4.23
N LEU A 108 6.82 12.26 -3.44
CA LEU A 108 7.74 11.24 -3.93
C LEU A 108 7.00 10.14 -4.73
N LEU A 109 5.96 9.56 -4.14
CA LEU A 109 5.20 8.47 -4.77
C LEU A 109 4.42 8.92 -6.01
N LEU A 110 4.02 10.20 -6.05
CA LEU A 110 3.34 10.82 -7.19
C LEU A 110 4.27 11.24 -8.33
N THR A 111 5.58 11.33 -8.06
CA THR A 111 6.58 11.69 -9.06
C THR A 111 6.62 10.59 -10.14
N PRO A 112 6.35 10.91 -11.43
CA PRO A 112 6.19 9.90 -12.49
C PRO A 112 7.37 8.92 -12.61
N GLU A 113 8.59 9.42 -12.47
CA GLU A 113 9.84 8.65 -12.56
C GLU A 113 10.03 7.70 -11.38
N LEU A 114 9.41 8.02 -10.24
CA LEU A 114 9.50 7.28 -8.98
C LEU A 114 8.25 6.45 -8.69
N TYR A 115 7.27 6.43 -9.61
CA TYR A 115 6.04 5.67 -9.47
C TYR A 115 6.28 4.18 -9.18
N PHE A 116 7.40 3.62 -9.65
CA PHE A 116 7.79 2.24 -9.36
C PHE A 116 7.84 1.95 -7.85
N ILE A 117 8.20 2.92 -7.01
CA ILE A 117 8.22 2.75 -5.55
C ILE A 117 6.81 2.35 -5.07
N ALA A 118 5.77 3.07 -5.53
CA ALA A 118 4.39 2.73 -5.18
C ALA A 118 3.96 1.36 -5.73
N GLN A 119 4.49 0.94 -6.89
CA GLN A 119 4.21 -0.38 -7.46
C GLN A 119 4.88 -1.51 -6.68
N GLU A 120 6.12 -1.32 -6.22
CA GLU A 120 6.82 -2.28 -5.37
C GLU A 120 6.08 -2.43 -4.02
N LEU A 121 5.69 -1.32 -3.40
CA LEU A 121 4.89 -1.35 -2.16
C LEU A 121 3.53 -2.04 -2.35
N ASP A 122 2.95 -1.98 -3.56
CA ASP A 122 1.78 -2.78 -3.93
C ASP A 122 2.11 -4.27 -3.99
N GLN A 123 3.20 -4.67 -4.65
CA GLN A 123 3.56 -6.07 -4.81
C GLN A 123 3.89 -6.79 -3.49
N PHE A 124 4.62 -6.15 -2.57
CA PHE A 124 4.90 -6.72 -1.24
C PHE A 124 3.65 -6.90 -0.39
N SER A 125 2.54 -6.25 -0.76
CA SER A 125 1.25 -6.47 -0.12
C SER A 125 0.50 -7.69 -0.64
N VAL A 126 0.89 -8.21 -1.81
CA VAL A 126 0.29 -9.38 -2.47
C VAL A 126 1.11 -10.67 -2.24
N ASP A 127 2.34 -10.55 -1.72
CA ASP A 127 3.25 -11.68 -1.52
C ASP A 127 2.62 -12.83 -0.71
N GLU A 128 2.66 -14.02 -1.30
CA GLU A 128 1.99 -15.27 -0.91
C GLU A 128 2.24 -15.72 0.54
N ASP A 129 3.27 -15.17 1.20
CA ASP A 129 3.58 -15.46 2.60
C ASP A 129 2.58 -14.86 3.59
N ASN A 130 1.84 -13.81 3.22
CA ASN A 130 0.71 -13.33 4.03
C ASN A 130 -0.56 -14.18 3.82
N PHE A 131 -0.65 -14.94 2.72
CA PHE A 131 -1.72 -15.90 2.47
C PHE A 131 -1.56 -17.19 3.31
N LYS A 132 -0.35 -17.47 3.84
CA LYS A 132 -0.07 -18.67 4.63
C LYS A 132 -0.54 -18.59 6.09
N ALA A 133 -0.95 -17.43 6.59
CA ALA A 133 -1.29 -17.26 8.02
C ALA A 133 -2.65 -17.81 8.50
N PRO A 134 -3.61 -18.25 7.64
CA PRO A 134 -4.74 -19.06 8.12
C PRO A 134 -4.73 -20.53 7.62
N ALA A 135 -3.89 -20.88 6.64
CA ALA A 135 -3.84 -22.24 6.09
C ALA A 135 -2.90 -23.17 6.89
N ALA A 136 -1.71 -22.70 7.26
CA ALA A 136 -0.74 -23.52 8.01
C ALA A 136 -1.14 -23.78 9.48
N ALA A 137 -1.99 -22.92 10.06
CA ALA A 137 -2.52 -23.11 11.41
C ALA A 137 -3.61 -24.21 11.50
N LYS A 138 -4.09 -24.74 10.37
CA LYS A 138 -5.06 -25.86 10.32
C LYS A 138 -4.41 -27.23 10.08
N GLU A 139 -3.16 -27.30 9.62
CA GLU A 139 -2.50 -28.58 9.35
C GLU A 139 -1.59 -29.07 10.50
N ALA A 140 -1.10 -28.18 11.37
CA ALA A 140 -0.34 -28.57 12.55
C ALA A 140 -1.19 -29.15 13.72
N LYS A 141 -2.50 -29.37 13.51
CA LYS A 141 -3.41 -30.04 14.47
C LYS A 141 -3.93 -31.39 13.97
N LYS A 142 -3.24 -32.00 13.00
CA LYS A 142 -3.61 -33.33 12.49
C LYS A 142 -2.51 -34.39 12.52
N ASN A 143 -1.44 -34.17 13.30
CA ASN A 143 -0.51 -35.22 13.72
C ASN A 143 -0.42 -35.26 15.25
#